data_AF-A4WIF2-F1
#
_entry.id   AF-A4WIF2-F1
#
_cell.length_a   1.000
_cell.length_b   1.000
_cell.length_c   1.000
_cell.angle_alpha   90.00
_cell.angle_beta   90.00
_cell.angle_gamma   90.00
#
_symmetry.space_group_name_H-M   'P 1'
#
loop_
_entity.id
_entity.type
_entity.pdbx_description
1 polymer ?
#
loop_
_entity_poly.entity_id
_entity_poly.type
_entity_poly.pdbx_seq_one_letter_code
_entity_poly.pdbx_strand_id
1 'polypeptide(L)'
;MRGLIFFLIPVVVILLALGHSHGAGLSPGHAVFHVATVILAAVLLYVATAAYARVRAGRFKWLVAAFAILLLRELTLSISMYAQIVLLVPGTDIPLDHLMGLLGLAVLAYALFKPVY
;
A
#
# COMPACT_ATOMS: atom_id res chain seq x y z
N MET A 1 -11.82 3.57 -17.89
CA MET A 1 -12.33 3.65 -16.49
C MET A 1 -11.51 2.85 -15.46
N ARG A 2 -10.81 1.74 -15.80
CA ARG A 2 -10.09 0.91 -14.81
C ARG A 2 -8.86 1.55 -14.13
N GLY A 3 -8.28 2.61 -14.71
CA GLY A 3 -7.14 3.33 -14.14
C GLY A 3 -7.51 4.33 -13.04
N LEU A 4 -8.76 4.80 -13.01
CA LEU A 4 -9.17 5.94 -12.18
C LEU A 4 -8.99 5.66 -10.68
N ILE A 5 -9.26 4.42 -10.24
CA ILE A 5 -9.10 4.02 -8.85
C ILE A 5 -7.65 4.19 -8.34
N PHE A 6 -6.66 3.96 -9.20
CA PHE A 6 -5.25 4.13 -8.84
C PHE A 6 -4.84 5.60 -8.71
N PHE A 7 -5.57 6.52 -9.35
CA PHE A 7 -5.40 7.96 -9.16
C PHE A 7 -6.17 8.49 -7.95
N LEU A 8 -7.33 7.90 -7.64
CA LEU A 8 -8.14 8.31 -6.49
C LEU A 8 -7.50 7.94 -5.14
N ILE A 9 -6.76 6.83 -5.07
CA ILE A 9 -6.11 6.39 -3.83
C ILE A 9 -5.11 7.43 -3.28
N PRO A 10 -4.16 7.96 -4.08
CA PRO A 10 -3.33 9.09 -3.67
C PRO A 10 -4.10 10.33 -3.22
N VAL A 11 -5.20 10.65 -3.92
CA VAL A 11 -6.03 11.82 -3.59
C VAL A 11 -6.66 11.66 -2.21
N VAL A 12 -7.18 10.49 -1.88
CA VAL A 12 -7.72 10.22 -0.53
C VAL A 12 -6.65 10.40 0.54
N VAL A 13 -5.43 9.92 0.31
CA VAL A 13 -4.33 10.08 1.29
C VAL A 13 -3.90 11.54 1.42
N ILE A 14 -3.85 12.30 0.33
CA ILE A 14 -3.58 13.75 0.36
C ILE A 14 -4.67 14.47 1.16
N LEU A 15 -5.95 14.15 0.94
CA LEU A 15 -7.07 14.74 1.69
C LEU A 15 -7.00 14.41 3.17
N LEU A 16 -6.65 13.16 3.53
CA LEU A 16 -6.43 12.77 4.92
C LEU A 16 -5.26 13.53 5.57
N ALA A 17 -4.18 13.76 4.82
CA ALA A 17 -3.01 14.51 5.30
C ALA A 17 -3.30 16.01 5.50
N LEU A 18 -4.12 16.62 4.64
CA LEU A 18 -4.49 18.03 4.72
C LEU A 18 -5.60 18.32 5.74
N GLY A 19 -6.46 17.34 6.02
CA GLY A 19 -7.61 17.47 6.92
C GLY A 19 -7.28 17.37 8.42
N HIS A 20 -6.05 17.03 8.79
CA HIS A 20 -5.62 16.89 10.18
C HIS A 20 -4.70 18.05 10.59
N SER A 21 -5.04 18.71 11.70
CA SER A 21 -4.06 19.52 12.42
C SER A 21 -2.90 18.60 12.78
N HIS A 22 -1.67 18.96 12.40
CA HIS A 22 -0.45 18.18 12.67
C HIS A 22 -0.06 18.22 14.17
N GLY A 23 -1.08 18.26 15.05
CA GLY A 23 -1.01 18.61 16.47
C GLY A 23 -0.32 17.60 17.38
N ALA A 24 0.44 16.65 16.82
CA ALA A 24 1.25 15.71 17.58
C ALA A 24 2.47 15.14 16.79
N GLY A 25 3.19 15.97 16.03
CA GLY A 25 4.61 15.66 15.75
C GLY A 25 4.98 14.98 14.41
N LEU A 26 4.11 15.01 13.40
CA LEU A 26 4.54 14.66 12.04
C LEU A 26 5.08 15.88 11.31
N SER A 27 6.36 15.83 10.93
CA SER A 27 6.94 16.90 10.11
C SER A 27 6.30 16.89 8.71
N PRO A 28 6.19 18.05 8.04
CA PRO A 28 5.68 18.10 6.67
C PRO A 28 6.42 17.17 5.71
N GLY A 29 7.74 16.99 5.89
CA GLY A 29 8.53 16.05 5.10
C GLY A 29 8.12 14.59 5.30
N HIS A 30 7.76 14.21 6.52
CA HIS A 30 7.27 12.87 6.83
C HIS A 30 5.90 12.62 6.17
N ALA A 31 5.00 13.62 6.18
CA ALA A 31 3.72 13.53 5.48
C ALA A 31 3.88 13.37 3.96
N VAL A 32 4.79 14.14 3.35
CA VAL A 32 5.13 14.02 1.91
C VAL A 32 5.66 12.62 1.59
N PHE A 33 6.51 12.06 2.46
CA PHE A 33 7.05 10.72 2.27
C PHE A 33 5.95 9.64 2.29
N HIS A 34 4.94 9.75 3.17
CA HIS A 34 3.80 8.83 3.16
C HIS A 34 2.95 8.96 1.91
N VAL A 35 2.67 10.17 1.46
CA VAL A 35 1.94 10.37 0.21
C VAL A 35 2.69 9.76 -0.96
N ALA A 36 4.00 9.97 -1.04
CA ALA A 36 4.85 9.44 -2.11
C ALA A 36 4.90 7.90 -2.11
N THR A 37 5.00 7.26 -0.94
CA THR A 37 5.02 5.79 -0.81
C THR A 37 3.67 5.17 -1.19
N VAL A 38 2.55 5.80 -0.82
CA VAL A 38 1.21 5.38 -1.27
C VAL A 38 1.08 5.48 -2.80
N ILE A 39 1.53 6.59 -3.39
CA ILE A 39 1.52 6.78 -4.85
C ILE A 39 2.33 5.67 -5.52
N LEU A 40 3.55 5.41 -5.04
CA LEU A 40 4.41 4.39 -5.59
C LEU A 40 3.76 3.00 -5.51
N ALA A 41 3.18 2.63 -4.36
CA ALA A 41 2.49 1.36 -4.19
C ALA A 41 1.28 1.21 -5.14
N ALA A 42 0.49 2.28 -5.32
CA ALA A 42 -0.64 2.30 -6.24
C ALA A 42 -0.19 2.16 -7.71
N VAL A 43 0.90 2.82 -8.11
CA VAL A 43 1.48 2.70 -9.45
C VAL A 43 1.99 1.28 -9.71
N LEU A 44 2.71 0.68 -8.76
CA LEU A 44 3.20 -0.69 -8.89
C LEU A 44 2.04 -1.70 -9.02
N LEU A 45 0.97 -1.52 -8.23
CA LEU A 45 -0.24 -2.33 -8.33
C LEU A 45 -0.91 -2.17 -9.70
N TYR A 46 -1.01 -0.96 -10.22
CA TYR A 46 -1.54 -0.70 -11.56
C TYR A 46 -0.74 -1.41 -12.64
N VAL A 47 0.60 -1.25 -12.62
CA VAL A 47 1.51 -1.88 -13.59
C VAL A 47 1.39 -3.40 -13.55
N ALA A 48 1.41 -4.00 -12.35
CA ALA A 48 1.25 -5.45 -12.21
C ALA A 48 -0.13 -5.93 -12.69
N THR A 49 -1.19 -5.17 -12.43
CA THR A 49 -2.55 -5.49 -12.88
C THR A 49 -2.66 -5.42 -14.40
N ALA A 50 -2.08 -4.38 -15.01
CA ALA A 50 -2.05 -4.22 -16.46
C ALA A 50 -1.22 -5.34 -17.13
N ALA A 51 -0.07 -5.71 -16.55
CA ALA A 51 0.74 -6.84 -17.02
C ALA A 51 -0.02 -8.16 -16.91
N TYR A 52 -0.69 -8.42 -15.78
CA TYR A 52 -1.51 -9.61 -15.61
C TYR A 52 -2.67 -9.66 -16.61
N ALA A 53 -3.34 -8.54 -16.88
CA ALA A 53 -4.42 -8.50 -17.84
C ALA A 53 -3.97 -8.86 -19.27
N ARG A 54 -2.73 -8.51 -19.64
CA ARG A 54 -2.14 -8.81 -20.95
C ARG A 54 -1.61 -10.22 -21.07
N VAL A 55 -0.80 -10.65 -20.09
CA VAL A 55 -0.03 -11.90 -20.18
C VAL A 55 -0.75 -13.08 -19.53
N ARG A 56 -1.60 -12.83 -18.52
CA ARG A 56 -2.28 -13.85 -17.70
C ARG A 56 -1.37 -14.85 -16.98
N ALA A 57 -0.05 -14.62 -16.97
CA ALA A 57 0.91 -15.46 -16.26
C ALA A 57 0.76 -15.36 -14.73
N GLY A 58 1.01 -16.49 -14.06
CA GLY A 58 0.89 -16.62 -12.61
C GLY A 58 1.77 -15.63 -11.83
N ARG A 59 2.98 -15.32 -12.31
CA ARG A 59 3.86 -14.30 -11.70
C ARG A 59 3.14 -12.98 -11.47
N PHE A 60 2.45 -12.46 -12.49
CA PHE A 60 1.79 -11.15 -12.38
C PHE A 60 0.59 -11.18 -11.44
N LYS A 61 -0.12 -12.30 -11.32
CA LYS A 61 -1.16 -12.47 -10.30
C LYS A 61 -0.60 -12.29 -8.88
N TRP A 62 0.56 -12.88 -8.60
CA TRP A 62 1.20 -12.76 -7.29
C TRP A 62 1.82 -11.39 -7.05
N LEU A 63 2.34 -10.73 -8.09
CA LEU A 63 2.76 -9.33 -8.00
C LEU A 63 1.58 -8.39 -7.69
N VAL A 64 0.41 -8.61 -8.31
CA VAL A 64 -0.82 -7.87 -7.95
C VAL A 64 -1.16 -8.06 -6.49
N ALA A 65 -1.13 -9.30 -5.99
CA ALA A 65 -1.41 -9.58 -4.58
C ALA A 65 -0.39 -8.90 -3.65
N ALA A 66 0.92 -9.00 -3.96
CA ALA A 66 1.98 -8.36 -3.18
C ALA A 66 1.79 -6.84 -3.09
N PHE A 67 1.63 -6.17 -4.24
CA PHE A 67 1.47 -4.72 -4.27
C PHE A 67 0.13 -4.25 -3.68
N ALA A 68 -0.93 -5.07 -3.75
CA ALA A 68 -2.17 -4.76 -3.06
C ALA A 68 -1.99 -4.80 -1.54
N ILE A 69 -1.28 -5.80 -1.02
CA ILE A 69 -0.98 -5.89 0.42
C ILE A 69 -0.08 -4.73 0.85
N LEU A 70 0.96 -4.40 0.09
CA LEU A 70 1.84 -3.26 0.39
C LEU A 70 1.10 -1.92 0.33
N LEU A 71 0.15 -1.75 -0.59
CA LEU A 71 -0.70 -0.57 -0.62
C LEU A 71 -1.60 -0.49 0.62
N LEU A 72 -2.22 -1.60 1.02
CA LEU A 72 -3.03 -1.65 2.25
C LEU A 72 -2.18 -1.39 3.50
N ARG A 73 -0.92 -1.84 3.52
CA ARG A 73 0.06 -1.53 4.56
C ARG A 73 0.28 -0.02 4.67
N GLU A 74 0.55 0.67 3.56
CA GLU A 74 0.75 2.13 3.57
C GLU A 74 -0.53 2.88 3.97
N LEU A 75 -1.71 2.41 3.54
CA LEU A 75 -2.97 3.02 3.94
C LEU A 75 -3.23 2.84 5.45
N THR A 76 -2.99 1.65 5.99
CA THR A 76 -3.14 1.35 7.42
C THR A 76 -2.19 2.19 8.27
N LEU A 77 -0.93 2.31 7.84
CA LEU A 77 0.06 3.16 8.49
C LEU A 77 -0.35 4.64 8.42
N SER A 78 -0.77 5.11 7.24
CA SER A 78 -1.25 6.50 7.06
C SER A 78 -2.43 6.81 7.97
N ILE A 79 -3.41 5.91 8.06
CA ILE A 79 -4.56 6.05 8.98
C ILE A 79 -4.07 6.11 10.43
N SER A 80 -3.20 5.18 10.83
CA SER A 80 -2.67 5.11 12.19
C SER A 80 -1.96 6.43 12.58
N MET A 81 -1.21 6.99 11.65
CA MET A 81 -0.45 8.22 11.83
C MET A 81 -1.31 9.48 11.85
N TYR A 82 -2.25 9.62 10.92
CA TYR A 82 -3.09 10.81 10.84
C TYR A 82 -4.20 10.82 11.89
N ALA A 83 -4.75 9.65 12.24
CA ALA A 83 -5.77 9.52 13.27
C ALA A 83 -5.19 9.30 14.69
N GLN A 84 -3.86 9.19 14.84
CA GLN A 84 -3.17 8.97 16.12
C GLN A 84 -3.67 7.72 16.86
N ILE A 85 -3.96 6.66 16.11
CA ILE A 85 -4.38 5.35 16.63
C ILE A 85 -3.40 4.28 16.17
N VAL A 86 -3.15 3.25 16.98
CA VAL A 86 -2.39 2.09 16.52
C VAL A 86 -3.38 0.98 16.17
N LEU A 87 -3.44 0.60 14.90
CA LEU A 87 -4.23 -0.53 14.46
C LEU A 87 -3.46 -1.82 14.74
N LEU A 88 -3.96 -2.65 15.65
CA LEU A 88 -3.35 -3.93 16.04
C LEU A 88 -4.07 -5.09 15.38
N VAL A 89 -3.34 -6.19 15.20
CA VAL A 89 -3.93 -7.48 14.84
C VAL A 89 -4.76 -7.98 16.04
N PRO A 90 -6.01 -8.46 15.84
CA PRO A 90 -6.86 -8.89 16.95
C PRO A 90 -6.20 -9.96 17.82
N GLY A 91 -6.16 -9.72 19.14
CA GLY A 91 -5.60 -10.64 20.12
C GLY A 91 -4.07 -10.67 20.19
N THR A 92 -3.37 -9.73 19.56
CA THR A 92 -1.91 -9.62 19.62
C THR A 92 -1.44 -8.18 19.86
N ASP A 93 -0.15 -8.02 20.11
CA ASP A 93 0.55 -6.73 20.22
C ASP A 93 1.21 -6.30 18.89
N ILE A 94 0.90 -6.99 17.79
CA ILE A 94 1.52 -6.76 16.49
C ILE A 94 0.76 -5.65 15.75
N PRO A 95 1.44 -4.54 15.36
CA PRO A 95 0.82 -3.53 14.51
C PRO A 95 0.45 -4.12 13.14
N LEU A 96 -0.76 -3.81 12.68
CA LEU A 96 -1.33 -4.37 11.46
C LEU A 96 -0.48 -4.05 10.23
N ASP A 97 0.09 -2.85 10.16
CA ASP A 97 0.97 -2.43 9.07
C ASP A 97 2.28 -3.24 9.04
N HIS A 98 2.83 -3.66 10.18
CA HIS A 98 4.00 -4.55 10.22
C HIS A 98 3.66 -5.94 9.67
N LEU A 99 2.54 -6.54 10.10
CA LEU A 99 2.11 -7.83 9.59
C LEU A 99 1.85 -7.76 8.08
N MET A 100 1.15 -6.72 7.61
CA MET A 100 0.90 -6.52 6.18
C MET A 100 2.21 -6.32 5.41
N GLY A 101 3.17 -5.59 5.96
CA GLY A 101 4.49 -5.43 5.35
C GLY A 101 5.20 -6.77 5.14
N LEU A 102 5.24 -7.61 6.18
CA LEU A 102 5.84 -8.94 6.12
C LEU A 102 5.13 -9.85 5.10
N LEU A 103 3.79 -9.87 5.12
CA LEU A 103 3.00 -10.65 4.16
C LEU A 103 3.22 -10.14 2.73
N GLY A 104 3.25 -8.83 2.52
CA GLY A 104 3.51 -8.21 1.23
C GLY A 104 4.86 -8.61 0.67
N LEU A 105 5.91 -8.57 1.49
CA LEU A 105 7.27 -8.99 1.11
C LEU A 105 7.36 -10.50 0.86
N ALA A 106 6.71 -11.34 1.67
CA ALA A 106 6.68 -12.78 1.46
C ALA A 106 5.99 -13.14 0.13
N VAL A 107 4.86 -12.50 -0.18
CA VAL A 107 4.14 -12.70 -1.44
C VAL A 107 4.94 -12.16 -2.62
N LEU A 108 5.64 -11.02 -2.46
CA LEU A 108 6.54 -10.48 -3.47
C LEU A 108 7.67 -11.45 -3.78
N ALA A 109 8.35 -11.96 -2.74
CA ALA A 109 9.41 -12.95 -2.89
C ALA A 109 8.89 -14.18 -3.63
N TYR A 110 7.73 -14.72 -3.22
CA TYR A 110 7.09 -15.83 -3.89
C TYR A 110 6.77 -15.54 -5.36
N ALA A 111 6.32 -14.34 -5.68
CA ALA A 111 6.05 -13.92 -7.06
C ALA A 111 7.30 -13.97 -7.94
N LEU A 112 8.48 -13.61 -7.42
CA LEU A 112 9.74 -13.64 -8.16
C LEU A 112 10.12 -15.06 -8.60
N PHE A 113 9.85 -16.06 -7.76
CA PHE A 113 10.08 -17.48 -8.09
C PHE A 113 9.06 -18.06 -9.07
N LYS A 114 7.97 -17.35 -9.38
CA LYS A 114 7.00 -17.84 -10.35
C LYS A 114 7.47 -17.59 -11.77
N PRO A 115 7.33 -18.60 -12.65
CA PRO A 115 7.69 -18.43 -14.03
C PRO A 115 6.69 -17.54 -14.78
N VAL A 116 7.15 -17.03 -15.92
CA VAL A 116 6.33 -16.33 -16.91
C VAL A 116 6.14 -17.31 -18.08
N TYR A 117 5.27 -18.30 -17.87
CA TYR A 117 4.80 -19.19 -18.93
C TYR A 117 3.33 -18.89 -19.18
#